data_AF-A0A067YRY2-F1
#
_entry.id   AF-A0A067YRY2-F1
#
_cell.length_a   1.000
_cell.length_b   1.000
_cell.length_c   1.000
_cell.angle_alpha   90.00
_cell.angle_beta   90.00
_cell.angle_gamma   90.00
#
_symmetry.space_group_name_H-M   'P 1'
#
loop_
_entity.id
_entity.type
_entity.pdbx_description
1 polymer ?
#
loop_
_entity_poly.entity_id
_entity_poly.type
_entity_poly.pdbx_seq_one_letter_code
_entity_poly.pdbx_strand_id
1 'polypeptide(L)'
;MSAKLVAFSALVASAAAFTPALSGVRTGATSLSMAMDKSARAPIITIFDHRGCSRHSNTEYKGRLTGTQDDEMCIKVGTAKIIGEKGTAERVLADSLTTLKK
;
A
#
# COMPACT_ATOMS: atom_id res chain seq x y z
N MET A 1 -48.25 22.61 -19.33
CA MET A 1 -47.26 22.87 -18.25
C MET A 1 -47.83 22.27 -16.98
N SER A 2 -47.30 21.16 -16.51
CA SER A 2 -47.75 20.49 -15.28
C SER A 2 -46.55 20.29 -14.36
N ALA A 3 -46.60 20.95 -13.22
CA ALA A 3 -45.59 20.93 -12.18
C ALA A 3 -45.52 19.54 -11.51
N LYS A 4 -44.31 19.04 -11.26
CA LYS A 4 -44.09 17.89 -10.39
C LYS A 4 -43.56 18.41 -9.05
N LEU A 5 -44.36 18.16 -8.01
CA LEU A 5 -44.07 18.47 -6.62
C LEU A 5 -42.77 17.80 -6.15
N VAL A 6 -42.03 18.57 -5.34
CA VAL A 6 -40.96 18.10 -4.46
C VAL A 6 -41.59 17.41 -3.24
N ALA A 7 -41.03 16.28 -2.82
CA ALA A 7 -41.23 15.78 -1.46
C ALA A 7 -39.91 15.16 -0.94
N PHE A 8 -39.25 15.93 -0.09
CA PHE A 8 -38.17 15.49 0.80
C PHE A 8 -38.81 15.07 2.13
N SER A 9 -38.71 13.79 2.49
CA SER A 9 -38.98 13.22 3.82
C SER A 9 -38.70 11.72 3.73
N ALA A 10 -38.10 11.00 4.66
CA ALA A 10 -37.45 11.32 5.91
C ALA A 10 -36.67 10.05 6.32
N LEU A 11 -35.42 10.23 6.73
CA LEU A 11 -34.81 9.61 7.90
C LEU A 11 -35.62 8.51 8.63
N VAL A 12 -35.22 7.24 8.49
CA VAL A 12 -35.21 6.18 9.55
C VAL A 12 -34.17 5.14 9.10
N ALA A 13 -32.92 5.25 9.55
CA ALA A 13 -32.32 4.47 10.63
C ALA A 13 -31.99 3.00 10.28
N SER A 14 -30.68 2.74 10.26
CA SER A 14 -29.95 1.48 10.47
C SER A 14 -30.76 0.20 10.65
N ALA A 15 -30.68 -0.70 9.67
CA ALA A 15 -30.77 -2.16 9.89
C ALA A 15 -30.28 -3.02 8.70
N ALA A 16 -30.10 -2.47 7.50
CA ALA A 16 -29.79 -3.27 6.30
C ALA A 16 -28.31 -3.30 5.88
N ALA A 17 -27.38 -2.70 6.65
CA ALA A 17 -25.97 -2.61 6.27
C ALA A 17 -25.13 -3.88 6.53
N PHE A 18 -25.73 -4.95 7.09
CA PHE A 18 -25.00 -6.18 7.45
C PHE A 18 -25.66 -7.49 7.00
N THR A 19 -26.70 -7.45 6.17
CA THR A 19 -27.17 -8.68 5.50
C THR A 19 -26.28 -8.98 4.29
N PRO A 20 -25.73 -10.21 4.15
CA PRO A 20 -24.95 -10.57 2.99
C PRO A 20 -25.93 -10.76 1.82
N ALA A 21 -26.12 -9.69 1.03
CA ALA A 21 -26.81 -9.80 -0.24
C ALA A 21 -25.91 -10.60 -1.19
N LEU A 22 -26.18 -11.90 -1.29
CA LEU A 22 -25.71 -12.72 -2.39
C LEU A 22 -26.14 -12.11 -3.73
N SER A 23 -25.21 -12.20 -4.68
CA SER A 23 -25.40 -12.06 -6.12
C SER A 23 -25.59 -10.63 -6.64
N GLY A 24 -24.46 -9.95 -6.86
CA GLY A 24 -24.44 -8.77 -7.74
C GLY A 24 -23.42 -7.68 -7.44
N VAL A 25 -22.26 -7.96 -6.83
CA VAL A 25 -21.24 -6.93 -6.55
C VAL A 25 -19.82 -7.45 -6.81
N ARG A 26 -19.15 -6.79 -7.76
CA ARG A 26 -17.69 -6.78 -8.07
C ARG A 26 -17.06 -8.08 -8.60
N THR A 27 -17.26 -8.34 -9.89
CA THR A 27 -16.29 -9.06 -10.74
C THR A 27 -15.11 -8.14 -11.12
N GLY A 28 -14.50 -7.49 -10.13
CA GLY A 28 -13.32 -6.65 -10.30
C GLY A 28 -12.07 -7.45 -9.91
N ALA A 29 -11.47 -8.12 -10.89
CA ALA A 29 -10.11 -8.68 -10.85
C ALA A 29 -9.68 -9.39 -9.53
N THR A 30 -10.23 -10.56 -9.23
CA THR A 30 -9.70 -11.48 -8.20
C THR A 30 -8.88 -12.61 -8.81
N SER A 31 -8.17 -12.36 -9.91
CA SER A 31 -7.10 -13.24 -10.39
C SER A 31 -5.79 -12.49 -10.32
N LEU A 32 -5.29 -12.26 -9.10
CA LEU A 32 -3.90 -11.91 -8.91
C LEU A 32 -3.08 -13.10 -9.41
N SER A 33 -2.33 -12.92 -10.50
CA SER A 33 -1.36 -13.90 -10.95
C SER A 33 -0.25 -13.97 -9.90
N MET A 34 -0.29 -14.99 -9.04
CA MET A 34 0.79 -15.32 -8.10
C MET A 34 1.92 -16.10 -8.78
N ALA A 35 2.04 -16.00 -10.11
CA ALA A 35 3.09 -16.66 -10.86
C ALA A 35 4.44 -16.01 -10.54
N MET A 36 5.43 -16.83 -10.20
CA MET A 36 6.82 -16.39 -10.04
C MET A 36 7.39 -16.02 -11.42
N ASP A 37 7.75 -14.75 -11.61
CA ASP A 37 8.25 -14.23 -12.89
C ASP A 37 9.74 -14.54 -13.15
N LYS A 38 10.45 -15.15 -12.18
CA LYS A 38 11.88 -15.48 -12.18
C LYS A 38 12.80 -14.30 -12.52
N SER A 39 12.30 -13.07 -12.49
CA SER A 39 13.05 -11.88 -12.89
C SER A 39 14.04 -11.41 -11.81
N ALA A 40 13.96 -12.02 -10.61
CA ALA A 40 14.63 -11.60 -9.40
C ALA A 40 14.29 -10.14 -9.01
N ARG A 41 13.17 -9.61 -9.50
CA ARG A 41 12.69 -8.28 -9.12
C ARG A 41 11.76 -8.39 -7.92
N ALA A 42 11.96 -7.48 -6.97
CA ALA A 42 11.09 -7.37 -5.82
C ALA A 42 10.65 -5.90 -5.64
N PRO A 43 9.44 -5.67 -5.08
CA PRO A 43 9.03 -4.34 -4.68
C PRO A 43 9.86 -3.91 -3.46
N ILE A 44 10.72 -2.92 -3.67
CA ILE A 44 11.42 -2.22 -2.58
C ILE A 44 10.47 -1.15 -2.07
N ILE A 45 10.08 -1.30 -0.80
CA ILE A 45 9.19 -0.38 -0.10
C ILE A 45 10.05 0.44 0.85
N THR A 46 10.00 1.76 0.73
CA THR A 46 10.60 2.70 1.66
C THR A 46 9.51 3.54 2.29
N ILE A 47 9.40 3.45 3.61
CA ILE A 47 8.44 4.22 4.40
C ILE A 47 9.17 5.46 4.91
N PHE A 48 8.75 6.63 4.44
CA PHE A 48 9.23 7.92 4.90
C PHE A 48 8.20 8.52 5.85
N ASP A 49 8.46 8.44 7.14
CA ASP A 49 7.80 9.27 8.15
C ASP A 49 8.74 10.42 8.48
N HIS A 50 8.55 11.55 7.80
CA HIS A 50 9.40 12.73 7.92
C HIS A 50 8.73 13.84 8.73
N ARG A 51 7.86 13.50 9.68
CA ARG A 51 7.21 14.49 10.54
C ARG A 51 8.23 15.33 11.31
N GLY A 52 8.19 16.64 11.12
CA GLY A 52 9.14 17.58 11.72
C GLY A 52 10.54 17.59 11.11
N CYS A 53 10.77 16.92 9.97
CA CYS A 53 12.06 16.92 9.29
C CYS A 53 12.24 18.22 8.48
N SER A 54 13.23 19.04 8.84
CA SER A 54 13.58 20.27 8.10
C SER A 54 14.65 20.06 7.02
N ARG A 55 15.25 18.88 6.97
CA ARG A 55 16.40 18.59 6.09
C ARG A 55 16.01 18.27 4.65
N HIS A 56 14.77 17.80 4.43
CA HIS A 56 14.29 17.36 3.13
C HIS A 56 13.03 18.12 2.74
N SER A 57 12.94 18.50 1.47
CA SER A 57 11.72 19.07 0.91
C SER A 57 10.95 17.95 0.22
N ASN A 58 9.83 17.53 0.81
CA ASN A 58 8.98 16.42 0.37
C ASN A 58 8.33 16.70 -1.00
N THR A 59 9.14 16.72 -2.06
CA THR A 59 8.76 17.16 -3.40
C THR A 59 8.55 16.00 -4.36
N GLU A 60 8.89 14.77 -3.97
CA GLU A 60 8.75 13.59 -4.82
C GLU A 60 7.30 13.24 -5.10
N TYR A 61 6.40 13.44 -4.13
CA TYR A 61 4.96 13.28 -4.33
C TYR A 61 4.38 14.54 -5.00
N LYS A 62 3.85 14.38 -6.21
CA LYS A 62 3.22 15.47 -7.00
C LYS A 62 1.69 15.41 -6.99
N GLY A 63 1.11 14.53 -6.17
CA GLY A 63 -0.33 14.39 -6.06
C GLY A 63 -0.97 15.47 -5.21
N ARG A 64 -2.26 15.30 -4.93
CA ARG A 64 -3.02 16.25 -4.12
C ARG A 64 -2.61 16.14 -2.66
N LEU A 65 -2.25 17.28 -2.07
CA LEU A 65 -1.98 17.40 -0.65
C LEU A 65 -3.27 17.21 0.17
N THR A 66 -3.09 16.64 1.36
CA THR A 66 -4.16 16.40 2.34
C THR A 66 -4.40 17.60 3.24
N GLY A 67 -3.39 18.47 3.40
CA GLY A 67 -3.41 19.57 4.38
C GLY A 67 -3.23 19.09 5.82
N THR A 68 -2.77 17.85 6.01
CA THR A 68 -2.59 17.20 7.31
C THR A 68 -1.19 16.61 7.43
N GLN A 69 -0.92 15.85 8.50
CA GLN A 69 0.37 15.20 8.74
C GLN A 69 0.80 14.26 7.60
N ASP A 70 -0.14 13.77 6.77
CA ASP A 70 0.16 12.92 5.63
C ASP A 70 1.02 13.64 4.57
N ASP A 71 1.04 14.97 4.53
CA ASP A 71 1.91 15.73 3.62
C ASP A 71 3.40 15.63 4.01
N GLU A 72 3.67 15.19 5.24
CA GLU A 72 5.01 14.91 5.76
C GLU A 72 5.38 13.42 5.72
N MET A 73 4.48 12.56 5.23
CA MET A 73 4.66 11.12 5.16
C MET A 73 4.54 10.62 3.71
N CYS A 74 5.40 9.70 3.30
CA CYS A 74 5.37 9.16 1.95
C CYS A 74 5.81 7.70 1.90
N ILE A 75 5.19 6.92 1.03
CA ILE A 75 5.61 5.55 0.74
C ILE A 75 6.16 5.53 -0.68
N LYS A 76 7.45 5.21 -0.82
CA LYS A 76 8.06 4.94 -2.12
C LYS A 76 8.05 3.45 -2.36
N VAL A 77 7.42 3.03 -3.46
CA VAL A 77 7.49 1.65 -3.94
C VAL A 77 8.22 1.66 -5.27
N GLY A 78 9.34 0.96 -5.35
CA GLY A 78 10.14 0.81 -6.56
C GLY A 78 10.46 -0.65 -6.83
N THR A 79 10.25 -1.12 -8.05
CA THR A 79 10.56 -2.51 -8.40
C THR A 79 11.98 -2.61 -8.94
N ALA A 80 12.91 -3.17 -8.18
CA ALA A 80 14.30 -3.34 -8.57
C ALA A 80 14.72 -4.81 -8.55
N LYS A 81 15.76 -5.14 -9.32
CA LYS A 81 16.38 -6.47 -9.28
C LYS A 81 17.21 -6.61 -8.02
N ILE A 82 16.98 -7.66 -7.25
CA ILE A 82 17.71 -7.94 -6.02
C ILE A 82 18.95 -8.74 -6.37
N ILE A 83 20.13 -8.19 -6.07
CA ILE A 83 21.43 -8.79 -6.37
C ILE A 83 22.15 -9.03 -5.04
N GLY A 84 22.57 -10.27 -4.79
CA GLY A 84 23.41 -10.59 -3.65
C GLY A 84 24.84 -10.11 -3.87
N GLU A 85 25.38 -9.35 -2.94
CA GLU A 85 26.77 -8.92 -2.96
C GLU A 85 27.67 -10.01 -2.36
N LYS A 86 28.82 -10.27 -3.00
CA LYS A 86 29.77 -11.32 -2.58
C LYS A 86 30.28 -11.10 -1.15
N GLY A 87 30.62 -9.86 -0.79
CA GLY A 87 31.12 -9.54 0.56
C GLY A 87 30.08 -9.81 1.66
N THR A 88 28.81 -9.52 1.40
CA THR A 88 27.71 -9.83 2.33
C THR A 88 27.55 -11.34 2.51
N ALA A 89 27.68 -12.12 1.43
CA ALA A 89 27.60 -13.58 1.51
C ALA A 89 28.74 -14.19 2.35
N GLU A 90 29.98 -13.73 2.16
CA GLU A 90 31.14 -14.17 2.95
C GLU A 90 30.97 -13.86 4.45
N ARG A 91 30.43 -12.67 4.76
CA ARG A 91 30.16 -12.27 6.15
C ARG A 91 29.10 -13.14 6.81
N VAL A 92 27.97 -13.38 6.13
CA VAL A 92 26.90 -14.24 6.65
C VAL A 92 27.40 -15.68 6.86
N LEU A 93 28.28 -16.17 5.99
CA LEU A 93 28.90 -17.49 6.16
C LEU A 93 29.75 -17.54 7.44
N ALA A 94 30.62 -16.55 7.67
CA ALA A 94 31.45 -16.47 8.87
C ALA A 94 30.60 -16.39 10.15
N ASP A 95 29.55 -15.56 10.16
CA ASP A 95 28.62 -15.42 11.29
C ASP A 95 27.85 -16.72 11.55
N SER A 96 27.45 -17.43 10.49
CA SER A 96 26.73 -18.71 10.60
C SER A 96 27.61 -19.81 11.21
N LEU A 97 28.88 -19.92 10.78
CA LEU A 97 29.82 -20.91 11.28
C LEU A 97 30.19 -20.68 12.76
N THR A 98 30.20 -19.43 13.21
CA THR A 98 30.50 -19.08 14.61
C THR A 98 29.30 -19.25 15.55
N THR A 99 28.08 -19.08 15.04
CA THR A 99 26.85 -19.12 15.83
C THR A 99 26.20 -20.52 15.85
N LEU A 100 26.63 -21.43 14.96
CA LEU A 100 26.06 -22.77 14.87
C LEU A 100 26.32 -23.56 16.16
N LYS A 101 25.24 -23.88 16.88
CA LYS A 101 25.27 -24.83 17.99
C LYS A 101 25.05 -26.24 17.43
N LYS A 102 25.82 -27.19 17.94
CA LYS A 102 25.65 -28.63 17.63
C LYS A 102 24.32 -29.15 18.14
#